data_AF-A0AAW5MFP7-F1
#
_entry.id   AF-A0AAW5MFP7-F1
#
_cell.length_a   1.000
_cell.length_b   1.000
_cell.length_c   1.000
_cell.angle_alpha   90.00
_cell.angle_beta   90.00
_cell.angle_gamma   90.00
#
_symmetry.space_group_name_H-M   'P 1'
#
loop_
_entity.id
_entity.type
_entity.pdbx_description
1 polymer ?
#
loop_
_entity_poly.entity_id
_entity_poly.type
_entity_poly.pdbx_seq_one_letter_code
_entity_poly.pdbx_strand_id
1 'polypeptide(L)' 'EAAWQVNERTENIGARRLHTVMERLMEDISYDASEKSGETFVIDTDYVNAHLGALVEDEDLSRFIL' A
#
# COMPACT_ATOMS: atom_id res chain seq x y z
N GLU A 1 -1.27 -0.05 -10.15
CA GLU A 1 -0.81 1.26 -10.67
C GLU A 1 -0.47 2.28 -9.58
N ALA A 2 -0.96 2.12 -8.35
CA ALA A 2 -0.75 3.03 -7.20
C ALA A 2 0.71 3.54 -7.01
N ALA A 3 1.70 2.65 -6.92
CA ALA A 3 3.10 3.08 -6.68
C ALA A 3 3.68 3.95 -7.82
N TRP A 4 3.24 3.70 -9.06
CA TRP A 4 3.66 4.49 -10.21
C TRP A 4 2.98 5.87 -10.20
N GLN A 5 1.67 5.92 -9.92
CA GLN A 5 0.93 7.18 -9.81
C GLN A 5 1.49 8.09 -8.70
N VAL A 6 1.88 7.52 -7.55
CA VAL A 6 2.50 8.30 -6.47
C VAL A 6 3.88 8.82 -6.87
N ASN A 7 4.68 8.04 -7.59
CA ASN A 7 5.97 8.51 -8.12
C ASN A 7 5.81 9.64 -9.16
N GLU A 8 4.71 9.67 -9.90
CA GLU A 8 4.43 10.73 -10.88
C GLU A 8 3.88 12.00 -10.22
N ARG A 9 3.02 11.84 -9.19
CA ARG A 9 2.41 12.95 -8.44
C ARG A 9 3.36 13.58 -7.42
N THR A 10 4.25 12.80 -6.83
CA THR A 10 5.21 13.28 -5.82
C THR A 10 6.65 13.14 -6.33
N GLU A 11 7.63 12.97 -5.44
CA GLU A 11 9.01 12.76 -5.85
C GLU A 11 9.22 11.35 -6.43
N ASN A 12 9.75 11.25 -7.64
CA ASN A 12 10.03 9.95 -8.24
C ASN A 12 11.27 9.31 -7.60
N ILE A 13 11.04 8.44 -6.61
CA ILE A 13 12.09 7.66 -5.95
C ILE A 13 12.30 6.27 -6.60
N GLY A 14 11.70 6.05 -7.76
CA GLY A 14 11.79 4.80 -8.53
C GLY A 14 11.22 3.61 -7.77
N ALA A 15 11.90 2.47 -7.86
CA ALA A 15 11.46 1.21 -7.25
C ALA A 15 11.40 1.25 -5.71
N ARG A 16 12.06 2.22 -5.05
CA ARG A 16 12.01 2.34 -3.58
C ARG A 16 10.58 2.56 -3.06
N ARG A 17 9.72 3.21 -3.85
CA ARG A 17 8.31 3.42 -3.52
C ARG A 17 7.57 2.11 -3.24
N LEU A 18 7.98 1.02 -3.88
CA LEU A 18 7.36 -0.29 -3.66
C LEU A 18 7.55 -0.78 -2.21
N HIS A 19 8.61 -0.37 -1.52
CA HIS A 19 8.82 -0.79 -0.14
C HIS A 19 7.75 -0.22 0.80
N THR A 20 7.57 1.10 0.82
CA THR A 20 6.55 1.76 1.66
C THR A 20 5.14 1.31 1.27
N VAL A 21 4.87 1.15 -0.03
CA VAL A 21 3.56 0.66 -0.51
C VAL A 21 3.27 -0.77 -0.04
N MET A 22 4.25 -1.69 -0.11
CA MET A 22 4.08 -3.06 0.35
C MET A 22 3.93 -3.14 1.87
N GLU A 23 4.70 -2.34 2.61
CA GLU A 23 4.64 -2.31 4.07
C GLU A 23 3.24 -1.87 4.55
N ARG A 24 2.69 -0.81 3.95
CA ARG A 24 1.33 -0.35 4.23
C ARG A 24 0.25 -1.36 3.85
N LEU A 25 0.41 -2.04 2.71
CA LEU A 25 -0.53 -3.06 2.24
C LEU A 25 -0.58 -4.27 3.19
N MET A 26 0.56 -4.61 3.79
CA MET A 26 0.70 -5.77 4.67
C MET A 26 0.45 -5.44 6.15
N GLU A 27 0.30 -4.18 6.54
CA GLU A 27 0.14 -3.74 7.93
C GLU A 27 -1.03 -4.44 8.64
N ASP A 28 -2.22 -4.38 8.04
CA ASP A 28 -3.44 -4.95 8.61
C ASP A 28 -3.35 -6.48 8.70
N ILE A 29 -2.81 -7.13 7.66
CA ILE A 29 -2.57 -8.58 7.66
C ILE A 29 -1.54 -8.95 8.73
N SER A 30 -0.47 -8.17 8.88
CA SER A 30 0.58 -8.43 9.87
C SER A 30 0.06 -8.27 11.30
N TYR A 31 -0.91 -7.37 11.52
CA TYR A 31 -1.58 -7.22 12.81
C TYR A 31 -2.47 -8.43 13.12
N ASP A 32 -3.31 -8.82 12.16
CA ASP A 32 -4.25 -9.93 12.32
C ASP A 32 -3.62 -11.33 12.16
N ALA A 33 -2.38 -11.41 11.66
CA ALA A 33 -1.72 -12.68 11.30
C ALA A 33 -1.67 -13.68 12.45
N SER A 34 -1.56 -13.17 13.69
CA SER A 34 -1.53 -14.01 14.89
C SER A 34 -2.88 -14.69 15.17
N GLU A 35 -3.99 -14.04 14.82
CA GLU A 35 -5.35 -14.57 14.99
C GLU A 35 -5.78 -15.44 13.80
N LYS A 36 -5.25 -15.20 12.61
CA LYS A 36 -5.57 -15.90 11.35
C LYS A 36 -4.57 -17.01 11.00
N SER A 37 -3.88 -17.56 12.00
CA SER A 37 -2.84 -18.58 11.79
C SER A 37 -3.40 -19.83 11.10
N GLY A 38 -2.84 -20.18 9.93
CA GLY A 38 -3.25 -21.33 9.13
C GLY A 38 -4.26 -21.01 8.02
N GLU A 39 -4.74 -19.76 7.93
CA GLU A 39 -5.58 -19.31 6.83
C GLU A 39 -4.74 -18.85 5.62
N THR A 40 -5.27 -19.03 4.41
CA THR A 40 -4.66 -18.50 3.19
C THR A 40 -5.30 -17.16 2.87
N PHE A 41 -4.50 -16.10 2.90
CA PHE A 41 -4.94 -14.76 2.53
C PHE A 41 -4.62 -14.48 1.06
N VAL A 42 -5.62 -14.07 0.27
CA VAL A 42 -5.44 -13.69 -1.13
C VAL A 42 -5.47 -12.17 -1.22
N ILE A 43 -4.36 -11.59 -1.68
CA ILE A 43 -4.27 -10.16 -1.99
C ILE A 43 -4.76 -9.97 -3.43
N ASP A 44 -5.98 -9.50 -3.59
CA ASP A 44 -6.57 -9.17 -4.90
C ASP A 44 -6.48 -7.67 -5.20
N THR A 45 -6.94 -7.28 -6.39
CA THR A 45 -6.90 -5.88 -6.83
C THR A 45 -7.84 -4.99 -6.01
N ASP A 46 -8.96 -5.53 -5.51
CA ASP A 46 -9.92 -4.80 -4.71
C ASP A 46 -9.34 -4.47 -3.32
N TYR A 47 -8.65 -5.43 -2.70
CA TYR A 47 -7.90 -5.24 -1.47
C TYR A 47 -6.82 -4.16 -1.64
N VAL A 48 -6.04 -4.23 -2.72
CA VAL A 48 -5.01 -3.23 -3.04
C VAL A 48 -5.62 -1.83 -3.21
N ASN A 49 -6.74 -1.71 -3.93
CA ASN A 49 -7.42 -0.43 -4.14
C ASN A 49 -8.07 0.10 -2.86
N ALA A 50 -8.60 -0.76 -2.00
CA ALA A 50 -9.18 -0.34 -0.72
C ALA A 50 -8.12 0.26 0.22
N HIS A 51 -6.91 -0.31 0.25
CA HIS A 51 -5.84 0.14 1.16
C HIS A 51 -5.00 1.29 0.60
N LEU A 52 -4.83 1.36 -0.73
CA LEU A 52 -3.99 2.38 -1.37
C LEU A 52 -4.79 3.46 -2.11
N GLY A 53 -6.04 3.20 -2.50
CA GLY A 53 -6.82 4.11 -3.36
C GLY A 53 -7.05 5.47 -2.71
N ALA A 54 -7.51 5.50 -1.46
CA ALA A 54 -7.71 6.74 -0.71
C ALA A 54 -6.39 7.51 -0.48
N LEU A 55 -5.28 6.79 -0.39
CA LEU A 55 -3.96 7.38 -0.16
C LEU A 55 -3.39 8.01 -1.42
N VAL A 56 -3.55 7.35 -2.57
CA VAL A 56 -3.10 7.84 -3.88
C VAL A 56 -3.90 9.06 -4.33
N GLU A 57 -5.17 9.18 -3.93
CA GLU A 57 -6.02 10.33 -4.23
C GLU A 57 -5.62 11.60 -3.47
N ASP A 58 -4.98 11.46 -2.30
CA ASP A 58 -4.55 12.58 -1.47
C ASP A 58 -3.02 12.78 -1.55
N GLU A 59 -2.62 13.87 -2.22
CA GLU A 59 -1.22 14.19 -2.51
C GLU A 59 -0.42 14.55 -1.25
N ASP A 60 -1.06 15.15 -0.24
CA ASP A 60 -0.40 15.51 1.02
C ASP A 60 -0.21 14.26 1.89
N LEU A 61 -1.24 13.40 1.99
CA LEU A 61 -1.14 12.11 2.66
C LEU A 61 -0.10 11.20 2.01
N SER A 62 -0.10 11.12 0.67
CA SER A 62 0.92 10.40 -0.10
C SER A 62 2.34 10.86 0.23
N ARG A 63 2.56 12.16 0.45
CA ARG A 63 3.90 12.72 0.67
C ARG A 63 4.46 12.45 2.07
N PHE A 64 3.60 12.28 3.07
CA PHE A 64 4.00 12.04 4.46
C PHE A 64 3.94 10.56 4.87
N ILE A 65 3.11 9.75 4.21
CA ILE A 65 2.89 8.34 4.56
C ILE A 65 3.59 7.38 3.59
N LEU A 66 3.80 7.73 2.31
CA LEU A 66 4.37 6.86 1.26
C LEU A 66 5.68 7.38 0.66
#